data_AF-T1IGP3-F1
#
_entry.id   AF-T1IGP3-F1
#
_cell.length_a   1.000
_cell.length_b   1.000
_cell.length_c   1.000
_cell.angle_alpha   90.00
_cell.angle_beta   90.00
_cell.angle_gamma   90.00
#
_symmetry.space_group_name_H-M   'P 1'
#
loop_
_entity.id
_entity.type
_entity.pdbx_description
1 polymer ?
#
loop_
_entity_poly.entity_id
_entity_poly.type
_entity_poly.pdbx_seq_one_letter_code
_entity_poly.pdbx_strand_id
1 'polypeptide(L)'
;MLDESPDVSLPRESIASGAALIAARETVIRYQMSMLENDYTFKQSLSVFVGTWNVNGQPPSVGLADWLACDIEPPDIYAIGFQELDLSKEAFLFNDTPREEEWRSEVEKGLHNGAKYDQVALVRLVGMMLIIFVQKGHQVKRVAIDTVGTGIMGKM
;
A
#
# COMPACT_ATOMS: atom_id res chain seq x y z
N MET A 1 3.67 -2.51 -28.58
CA MET A 1 4.42 -3.78 -28.64
C MET A 1 3.38 -4.86 -28.44
N LEU A 2 3.16 -5.69 -29.46
CA LEU A 2 2.01 -6.59 -29.58
C LEU A 2 2.18 -7.76 -28.60
N ASP A 3 1.25 -7.89 -27.65
CA ASP A 3 1.09 -9.09 -26.83
C ASP A 3 0.10 -10.01 -27.57
N GLU A 4 0.57 -10.67 -28.63
CA GLU A 4 -0.19 -11.75 -29.26
C GLU A 4 -0.15 -12.95 -28.31
N SER A 5 -1.18 -13.05 -27.47
CA SER A 5 -1.50 -14.30 -26.78
C SER A 5 -1.70 -15.39 -27.82
N PRO A 6 -1.07 -16.57 -27.68
CA PRO A 6 -1.26 -17.65 -28.63
C PRO A 6 -2.73 -18.06 -28.58
N ASP A 7 -3.40 -18.00 -29.73
CA ASP A 7 -4.76 -18.49 -29.88
C ASP A 7 -4.72 -20.02 -29.79
N VAL A 8 -4.74 -20.54 -28.56
CA VAL A 8 -4.73 -21.98 -28.31
C VAL A 8 -6.15 -22.48 -28.53
N SER A 9 -6.51 -22.70 -29.80
CA SER A 9 -7.75 -23.35 -30.20
C SER A 9 -7.69 -24.84 -29.81
N LEU A 10 -7.94 -25.15 -28.54
CA LEU A 10 -8.06 -26.54 -28.07
C LEU A 10 -9.39 -27.12 -28.55
N PRO A 11 -9.39 -28.22 -29.33
CA PRO A 11 -10.62 -28.87 -29.77
C PRO A 11 -11.45 -29.28 -28.56
N ARG A 12 -12.70 -28.81 -28.47
CA ARG A 12 -13.63 -29.10 -27.35
C ARG A 12 -13.73 -30.60 -27.04
N GLU A 13 -13.59 -31.46 -28.03
CA GLU A 13 -13.59 -32.91 -27.88
C GLU A 13 -12.41 -33.44 -27.05
N SER A 14 -11.22 -32.83 -27.18
CA SER A 14 -10.01 -33.20 -26.42
C SER A 14 -10.09 -32.80 -24.95
N ILE A 15 -10.86 -31.73 -24.66
CA ILE A 15 -11.20 -31.32 -23.30
C ILE A 15 -12.25 -32.27 -22.71
N ALA A 16 -13.21 -32.79 -23.48
CA ALA A 16 -14.22 -33.72 -22.97
C ALA A 16 -13.65 -35.13 -22.70
N SER A 17 -12.66 -35.59 -23.48
CA SER A 17 -12.14 -36.96 -23.44
C SER A 17 -11.07 -37.24 -22.38
N GLY A 18 -10.54 -36.22 -21.68
CA GLY A 18 -9.45 -36.41 -20.71
C GLY A 18 -8.04 -36.39 -21.30
N ALA A 19 -7.90 -36.20 -22.61
CA ALA A 19 -6.62 -36.28 -23.31
C ALA A 19 -5.76 -35.00 -23.21
N ALA A 20 -6.35 -33.86 -22.87
CA ALA A 20 -5.62 -32.62 -22.65
C ALA A 20 -4.86 -32.68 -21.31
N LEU A 21 -3.56 -32.35 -21.33
CA LEU A 21 -2.75 -32.13 -20.12
C LEU A 21 -3.53 -31.23 -19.15
N ILE A 22 -3.57 -31.57 -17.86
CA ILE A 22 -4.34 -30.84 -16.83
C ILE A 22 -4.09 -29.32 -16.91
N ALA A 23 -2.86 -28.92 -17.19
CA ALA A 23 -2.47 -27.53 -17.42
C ALA A 23 -3.25 -26.86 -18.58
N ALA A 24 -3.44 -27.55 -19.70
CA ALA A 24 -4.19 -27.03 -20.85
C ALA A 24 -5.68 -26.83 -20.51
N ARG A 25 -6.27 -27.72 -19.70
CA ARG A 25 -7.64 -27.56 -19.20
C ARG A 25 -7.77 -26.35 -18.25
N GLU A 26 -6.84 -26.19 -17.31
CA GLU A 26 -6.84 -25.03 -16.40
C GLU A 26 -6.67 -23.70 -17.15
N THR A 27 -5.82 -23.64 -18.18
CA THR A 27 -5.63 -22.44 -19.00
C THR A 27 -6.92 -22.03 -19.69
N VAL A 28 -7.64 -22.98 -20.29
CA VAL A 28 -8.93 -22.70 -20.96
C VAL A 28 -9.96 -22.20 -19.95
N ILE A 29 -10.03 -22.80 -18.76
CA ILE A 29 -10.96 -22.35 -17.70
C ILE A 29 -10.61 -20.93 -17.27
N ARG A 30 -9.33 -20.62 -17.01
CA ARG A 30 -8.91 -19.26 -16.62
C ARG A 30 -9.26 -18.22 -17.68
N TYR A 31 -9.04 -18.55 -18.95
CA TYR A 31 -9.39 -17.68 -20.08
C TYR A 31 -10.90 -17.45 -20.16
N GLN A 32 -11.71 -18.52 -20.05
CA GLN A 32 -13.16 -18.38 -20.06
C GLN A 32 -13.66 -17.57 -18.85
N MET A 33 -13.10 -17.79 -17.67
CA MET A 33 -13.42 -17.01 -16.47
C MET A 33 -13.05 -15.54 -16.66
N SER A 34 -11.87 -15.22 -17.22
CA SER A 34 -11.48 -13.82 -17.45
C SER A 34 -12.40 -13.09 -18.44
N MET A 35 -12.94 -13.81 -19.44
CA MET A 35 -13.93 -13.25 -20.36
C MET A 35 -15.28 -12.94 -19.68
N LEU A 36 -15.57 -13.59 -18.54
CA LEU A 36 -16.76 -13.39 -17.73
C LEU A 36 -16.49 -12.57 -16.47
N GLU A 37 -15.36 -11.87 -16.37
CA GLU A 37 -14.92 -11.13 -15.17
C GLU A 37 -16.02 -10.20 -14.63
N ASN A 38 -16.78 -9.54 -15.52
CA ASN A 38 -17.83 -8.60 -15.14
C ASN A 38 -19.04 -9.28 -14.46
N ASP A 39 -19.22 -10.60 -14.60
CA ASP A 39 -20.35 -11.32 -14.02
C ASP A 39 -20.13 -11.66 -12.54
N TYR A 40 -18.87 -11.64 -12.08
CA TYR A 40 -18.51 -12.04 -10.71
C TYR A 40 -17.58 -11.04 -9.99
N THR A 41 -17.24 -9.92 -10.63
CA THR A 41 -16.44 -8.85 -10.01
C THR A 41 -17.15 -7.49 -10.11
N PHE A 42 -16.80 -6.59 -9.21
CA PHE A 42 -17.06 -5.17 -9.39
C PHE A 42 -15.72 -4.43 -9.34
N LYS A 43 -15.58 -3.40 -10.18
CA LYS A 43 -14.39 -2.54 -10.20
C LYS A 43 -14.73 -1.25 -9.46
N GLN A 44 -13.89 -0.88 -8.51
CA GLN A 44 -13.98 0.36 -7.76
C GLN A 44 -12.68 1.14 -7.96
N SER A 45 -12.80 2.41 -8.32
CA SER A 45 -11.65 3.31 -8.34
C SER A 45 -11.40 3.82 -6.94
N LEU A 46 -10.13 3.82 -6.52
CA LEU A 46 -9.69 4.35 -5.24
C LEU A 46 -8.65 5.43 -5.48
N SER A 47 -8.71 6.47 -4.68
CA SER A 47 -7.77 7.59 -4.63
C SER A 47 -6.73 7.34 -3.54
N VAL A 48 -5.45 7.55 -3.89
CA VAL A 48 -4.33 7.33 -2.97
C VAL A 48 -3.50 8.60 -2.91
N PHE A 49 -3.45 9.22 -1.73
CA PHE A 49 -2.51 10.30 -1.44
C PHE A 49 -1.18 9.69 -0.99
N VAL A 50 -0.08 10.16 -1.58
CA VAL A 50 1.28 9.76 -1.21
C VAL A 50 2.09 11.00 -0.86
N GLY A 51 2.55 11.06 0.39
CA GLY A 51 3.37 12.16 0.90
C GLY A 51 4.73 11.65 1.37
N THR A 52 5.77 12.45 1.18
CA THR A 52 7.09 12.20 1.79
C THR A 52 7.65 13.47 2.38
N TRP A 53 8.28 13.38 3.55
CA TRP A 53 8.96 14.52 4.17
C TRP A 53 10.19 14.10 4.99
N ASN A 54 11.35 14.65 4.64
CA ASN A 54 12.52 14.66 5.50
C ASN A 54 12.37 15.77 6.56
N VAL A 55 12.26 15.37 7.84
CA VAL A 55 11.95 16.28 8.95
C VAL A 55 13.19 16.72 9.75
N ASN A 56 14.39 16.30 9.33
CA ASN A 56 15.66 16.76 9.91
C ASN A 56 15.72 16.68 11.46
N GLY A 57 15.22 15.59 12.03
CA GLY A 57 15.16 15.31 13.46
C GLY A 57 14.24 16.22 14.28
N GLN A 58 13.46 17.08 13.62
CA GLN A 58 12.64 18.09 14.28
C GLN A 58 11.28 17.53 14.74
N PRO A 59 10.73 18.06 15.84
CA PRO A 59 9.33 17.83 16.17
C PRO A 59 8.42 18.46 15.09
N PRO A 60 7.16 18.02 15.01
CA PRO A 60 6.14 18.78 14.29
C PRO A 60 6.06 20.20 14.86
N SER A 61 6.24 21.20 13.99
CA SER A 61 6.20 22.64 14.36
C SER A 61 5.10 23.40 13.62
N VAL A 62 4.48 22.77 12.62
CA VAL A 62 3.41 23.31 11.80
C VAL A 62 2.33 22.25 11.61
N GLY A 63 1.08 22.68 11.47
CA GLY A 63 -0.02 21.76 11.16
C GLY A 63 0.11 21.19 9.75
N LEU A 64 -0.31 19.94 9.56
CA LEU A 64 -0.16 19.23 8.29
C LEU A 64 -1.38 19.33 7.36
N ALA A 65 -2.46 19.98 7.78
CA ALA A 65 -3.71 20.04 7.02
C ALA A 65 -3.52 20.66 5.62
N ASP A 66 -2.75 21.75 5.50
CA ASP A 66 -2.50 22.40 4.21
C ASP A 66 -1.74 21.49 3.23
N TRP A 67 -0.98 20.52 3.75
CA TRP A 67 -0.26 19.55 2.95
C TRP A 67 -1.10 18.30 2.64
N LEU A 68 -1.75 17.73 3.65
CA LEU A 68 -2.44 16.45 3.56
C LEU A 68 -3.87 16.57 3.03
N ALA A 69 -4.53 17.71 3.28
CA ALA A 69 -5.90 18.00 2.86
C ALA A 69 -5.94 19.08 1.78
N CYS A 70 -4.97 19.06 0.85
CA CYS A 70 -4.86 20.07 -0.21
C CYS A 70 -5.91 19.91 -1.33
N ASP A 71 -6.45 18.71 -1.50
CA ASP A 71 -7.47 18.39 -2.49
C ASP A 71 -8.88 18.65 -1.95
N ILE A 72 -9.84 18.89 -2.85
CA ILE A 72 -11.25 19.14 -2.51
C ILE A 72 -11.92 17.89 -1.94
N GLU A 73 -11.63 16.73 -2.54
CA GLU A 73 -12.21 15.46 -2.14
C GLU A 73 -11.24 14.68 -1.24
N PRO A 74 -11.72 14.03 -0.17
CA PRO A 74 -10.89 13.18 0.67
C PRO A 74 -10.34 11.99 -0.13
N PRO A 75 -9.04 11.67 -0.03
CA PRO A 75 -8.52 10.44 -0.62
C PRO A 75 -8.99 9.22 0.17
N ASP A 76 -9.11 8.07 -0.49
CA ASP A 76 -9.50 6.80 0.13
C ASP A 76 -8.38 6.22 0.99
N ILE A 77 -7.12 6.45 0.59
CA ILE A 77 -5.91 5.94 1.24
C ILE A 77 -4.88 7.07 1.36
N TYR A 78 -4.24 7.18 2.52
CA TYR A 78 -3.01 7.95 2.70
C TYR A 78 -1.83 7.02 2.91
N ALA A 79 -0.71 7.31 2.24
CA ALA A 79 0.59 6.73 2.49
C ALA A 79 1.62 7.84 2.73
N ILE A 80 2.01 8.05 3.99
CA ILE A 80 2.91 9.14 4.38
C ILE A 80 4.23 8.57 4.86
N GLY A 81 5.31 8.95 4.19
CA GLY A 81 6.68 8.60 4.53
C GLY A 81 7.42 9.75 5.20
N PHE A 82 8.16 9.48 6.25
CA PHE A 82 9.09 10.42 6.87
C PHE A 82 10.52 9.89 6.79
N GLN A 83 11.48 10.79 6.66
CA GLN A 83 12.92 10.52 6.76
C GLN A 83 13.55 11.42 7.82
N GLU A 84 14.67 10.98 8.37
CA GLU A 84 15.38 11.67 9.45
C GLU A 84 14.45 12.01 10.62
N LEU A 85 13.50 11.12 10.95
CA LEU A 85 12.51 11.32 12.01
C LEU A 85 13.18 11.61 13.37
N ASP A 86 14.25 10.86 13.64
CA ASP A 86 15.09 11.02 14.81
C ASP A 86 16.55 10.81 14.41
N LEU A 87 17.39 11.79 14.72
CA LEU A 87 18.83 11.81 14.45
C LEU A 87 19.67 11.54 15.72
N SER A 88 19.01 11.26 16.85
CA SER A 88 19.67 10.90 18.10
C SER A 88 20.38 9.56 17.99
N LYS A 89 21.49 9.39 18.71
CA LYS A 89 22.26 8.13 18.70
C LYS A 89 21.45 6.98 19.29
N GLU A 90 20.54 7.32 20.20
CA GLU A 90 19.63 6.40 20.87
C GLU A 90 18.67 5.77 19.85
N ALA A 91 18.12 6.54 18.90
CA ALA A 91 17.25 6.00 17.86
C ALA A 91 17.94 5.04 16.87
N PHE A 92 19.28 5.09 16.76
CA PHE A 92 20.06 4.10 16.00
C PHE A 92 20.27 2.79 16.77
N LEU A 93 20.25 2.85 18.11
CA LEU A 93 20.51 1.69 18.97
C LEU A 93 19.21 1.05 19.48
N PHE A 94 18.17 1.85 19.63
CA PHE A 94 16.90 1.49 20.23
C PHE A 94 15.75 1.84 19.30
N ASN A 95 14.76 0.96 19.30
CA ASN A 95 13.54 1.13 18.51
C ASN A 95 12.49 2.01 19.22
N ASP A 96 12.85 2.83 20.21
CA ASP A 96 11.88 3.72 20.87
C ASP A 96 12.32 5.18 20.69
N THR A 97 11.41 6.01 20.18
CA THR A 97 11.56 7.45 20.09
C THR A 97 10.21 8.15 20.27
N PRO A 98 10.13 9.25 21.03
CA PRO A 98 8.89 10.04 21.14
C PRO A 98 8.48 10.66 19.78
N ARG A 99 9.41 10.81 18.85
CA ARG A 99 9.16 11.40 17.52
C ARG A 99 8.13 10.62 16.70
N GLU A 100 8.07 9.30 16.88
CA GLU A 100 7.09 8.45 16.22
C GLU A 100 5.66 8.87 16.57
N GLU A 101 5.39 9.03 17.87
CA GLU A 101 4.08 9.42 18.37
C GLU A 101 3.72 10.86 18.00
N GLU A 102 4.68 11.78 18.12
CA GLU A 102 4.48 13.19 17.79
C GLU A 102 4.05 13.37 16.33
N TRP A 103 4.79 12.77 15.40
CA TRP A 103 4.49 12.86 13.96
C TRP A 103 3.24 12.05 13.58
N ARG A 104 3.00 10.89 14.20
CA ARG A 104 1.75 10.12 14.02
C ARG A 104 0.52 10.96 14.40
N SER A 105 0.56 11.59 15.57
CA SER A 105 -0.54 12.42 16.06
C SER A 105 -0.77 13.64 15.15
N GLU A 106 0.30 14.25 14.65
CA GLU A 106 0.16 15.41 13.77
C GLU A 106 -0.36 15.04 12.37
N VAL A 107 0.01 13.87 11.84
CA VAL A 107 -0.61 13.33 10.61
C VAL A 107 -2.09 13.10 10.82
N GLU A 108 -2.49 12.46 11.93
CA GLU A 108 -3.90 12.17 12.23
C GLU A 108 -4.76 13.45 12.29
N LYS A 109 -4.23 14.54 12.85
CA LYS A 109 -4.89 15.86 12.86
C LYS A 109 -4.95 16.52 11.49
N GLY A 110 -3.97 16.24 10.62
CA GLY A 110 -3.87 16.83 9.29
C GLY A 110 -4.72 16.13 8.22
N LEU A 111 -5.26 14.94 8.49
CA LEU A 111 -6.08 14.21 7.52
C LEU A 111 -7.32 15.02 7.09
N HIS A 112 -7.73 14.82 5.83
CA HIS A 112 -8.88 15.55 5.26
C HIS A 112 -10.18 15.35 6.07
N ASN A 113 -10.78 16.47 6.49
CA ASN A 113 -11.96 16.47 7.38
C ASN A 113 -13.25 15.91 6.76
N GLY A 114 -13.30 15.80 5.43
CA GLY A 114 -14.42 15.21 4.68
C GLY A 114 -14.63 13.71 4.88
N ALA A 115 -13.69 13.03 5.54
CA ALA A 115 -13.79 11.60 5.82
C ALA A 115 -13.21 11.24 7.21
N LYS A 116 -13.50 10.01 7.65
CA LYS A 116 -12.89 9.41 8.83
C LYS A 116 -11.98 8.29 8.41
N TYR A 117 -10.86 8.14 9.09
CA TYR A 117 -9.81 7.21 8.72
C TYR A 117 -9.47 6.28 9.88
N ASP A 118 -9.02 5.07 9.54
CA ASP A 118 -8.39 4.15 10.47
C ASP A 118 -6.91 3.98 10.07
N GLN A 119 -6.01 3.99 11.06
CA GLN A 119 -4.60 3.69 10.83
C GLN A 119 -4.45 2.18 10.59
N VAL A 120 -3.97 1.82 9.41
CA VAL A 120 -3.82 0.42 8.98
C VAL A 120 -2.43 -0.12 9.27
N ALA A 121 -1.41 0.72 9.12
CA ALA A 121 -0.02 0.35 9.34
C ALA A 121 0.78 1.55 9.83
N LEU A 122 1.72 1.28 10.74
CA LEU A 122 2.81 2.17 11.08
C LEU A 122 4.06 1.30 11.18
N VAL A 123 5.11 1.68 10.45
CA VAL A 123 6.38 0.98 10.46
C VAL A 123 7.51 1.97 10.50
N ARG A 124 8.52 1.69 11.32
CA ARG A 124 9.72 2.52 11.43
C ARG A 124 10.98 1.67 11.37
N LEU A 125 11.99 2.20 10.70
CA LEU A 125 13.36 1.72 10.69
C LEU A 125 14.29 2.91 10.94
N VAL A 126 14.82 3.00 12.16
CA VAL A 126 15.65 4.13 12.63
C VAL A 126 14.94 5.46 12.42
N GLY A 127 15.40 6.29 11.47
CA GLY A 127 14.83 7.60 11.14
C GLY A 127 13.83 7.58 9.98
N MET A 128 13.48 6.41 9.45
CA MET A 128 12.49 6.26 8.38
C MET A 128 11.19 5.73 8.93
N MET A 129 10.07 6.40 8.67
CA MET A 129 8.75 5.96 9.11
C MET A 129 7.77 5.97 7.95
N LEU A 130 6.92 4.96 7.84
CA LEU A 130 5.78 4.92 6.93
C LEU A 130 4.50 4.72 7.74
N ILE A 131 3.51 5.57 7.49
CA ILE A 131 2.18 5.47 8.10
C ILE A 131 1.12 5.40 7.01
N ILE A 132 0.20 4.45 7.16
CA ILE A 132 -0.90 4.20 6.22
C ILE A 132 -2.23 4.41 6.93
N PHE A 133 -3.07 5.28 6.38
CA PHE A 133 -4.45 5.45 6.80
C PHE A 133 -5.39 5.06 5.66
N VAL A 134 -6.53 4.47 6.00
CA VAL A 134 -7.58 4.13 5.04
C VAL A 134 -8.92 4.66 5.52
N GLN A 135 -9.71 5.22 4.61
CA GLN A 135 -11.02 5.76 4.90
C GLN A 135 -11.96 4.66 5.43
N LYS A 136 -12.72 5.00 6.47
CA LYS A 136 -13.75 4.13 7.06
C LYS A 136 -14.77 3.73 6.01
N GLY A 137 -15.01 2.43 5.88
CA GLY A 137 -15.91 1.85 4.89
C GLY A 137 -15.21 0.92 3.89
N HIS A 138 -13.91 1.08 3.69
CA HIS A 138 -13.12 0.16 2.88
C HIS A 138 -12.71 -1.09 3.65
N GLN A 139 -12.75 -2.26 3.00
CA GLN A 139 -12.31 -3.52 3.60
C GLN A 139 -10.83 -3.76 3.33
N VAL A 140 -10.00 -3.66 4.37
CA VAL A 140 -8.58 -3.98 4.29
C VAL A 140 -8.30 -5.30 5.01
N LYS A 141 -7.66 -6.24 4.33
CA LYS A 141 -7.32 -7.58 4.85
C LYS A 141 -5.92 -7.98 4.40
N ARG A 142 -5.25 -8.83 5.19
CA ARG A 142 -3.89 -9.34 4.90
C ARG A 142 -2.84 -8.23 4.79
N VAL A 143 -2.85 -7.29 5.75
CA VAL A 143 -1.81 -6.27 5.87
C VAL A 143 -0.49 -6.96 6.22
N ALA A 144 0.55 -6.70 5.44
CA ALA A 144 1.90 -7.17 5.68
C ALA A 144 2.85 -5.96 5.66
N ILE A 145 3.83 -5.99 6.56
CA ILE A 145 4.75 -4.88 6.83
C ILE A 145 6.14 -5.48 6.94
N ASP A 146 7.14 -4.83 6.32
CA ASP A 146 8.53 -5.23 6.41
C ASP A 146 9.45 -4.01 6.32
N THR A 147 10.71 -4.19 6.75
CA THR A 147 11.75 -3.15 6.73
C THR A 147 13.06 -3.74 6.24
N VAL A 148 13.78 -3.01 5.39
CA VAL A 148 15.07 -3.47 4.86
C VAL A 148 16.17 -2.45 5.18
N GLY A 149 17.07 -2.84 6.08
CA GLY A 149 18.28 -2.08 6.35
C GLY A 149 19.30 -2.24 5.25
N THR A 150 19.73 -1.13 4.64
CA THR A 150 20.63 -1.15 3.46
C THR A 150 22.09 -0.81 3.81
N GLY A 151 22.40 -0.52 5.07
CA GLY A 151 23.75 -0.22 5.53
C GLY A 151 24.69 -1.44 5.60
N ILE A 152 25.92 -1.18 6.06
CA ILE A 152 26.97 -2.21 6.16
C ILE A 152 26.50 -3.32 7.12
N MET A 153 26.38 -4.55 6.61
CA MET A 153 25.87 -5.77 7.29
C MET A 153 24.34 -5.93 7.45
N GLY A 154 23.50 -5.21 6.71
CA GLY A 154 22.03 -5.33 6.87
C GLY A 154 21.55 -4.89 8.27
N LYS A 155 22.42 -4.16 8.98
CA LYS A 155 22.19 -3.48 10.25
C LYS A 155 22.37 -1.99 10.02
N MET A 156 21.35 -1.36 9.48
CA MET A 156 21.03 0.05 9.72
C MET A 156 19.54 0.20 9.53
#